data_AF-R6FIZ5-F1
#
_entry.id   AF-R6FIZ5-F1
#
_cell.length_a   1.000
_cell.length_b   1.000
_cell.length_c   1.000
_cell.angle_alpha   90.00
_cell.angle_beta   90.00
_cell.angle_gamma   90.00
#
_symmetry.space_group_name_H-M   'P 1'
#
loop_
_entity.id
_entity.type
_entity.pdbx_description
1 polymer ?
#
loop_
_entity_poly.entity_id
_entity_poly.type
_entity_poly.pdbx_seq_one_letter_code
_entity_poly.pdbx_strand_id
1 'polypeptide(L)'
;MKNQPCTIRSLLPEETHLLSDFLYEAIYLPEGTPPPPRSVIQLPELQVYIQDFGTQPDDHCLVAEASGKVVGAVWVRQMNDYGHVDGHTPSLAISLYKDFRGHGIGTRLMKGMLDLLHGKSYRLVSLSVQKANPAVHLYTKLGFEAVKETEEEYIMVCNLSTHPLMKTSHRNQTVSPAITFRPATTADIPELKSLFCNTVLTVNARDYTTEEVADWASCADRPGHWEELLASLHFIAACDAEGRIVGFTSIRNDGYLHSMFIHKDHQGEGIATALLQQIEAYATEHGIREITSEVSITARPFFEHRGYAVEREQRAQANRLQLTNYVMRKVLPTSLATQTENKQQIAQQSSCVTPRFRLRPWKASDVSSLAKYLNNKKIWDNCRDSLPFPYTEADAHSFIDYATSRQEPGEYCIEINGEAAGNISFMRGTDVERFNAEAGYWLAEPFWNQGIASEALREALRHYLAATDVVRIFANVYESNIASMRVLEKVGFRKVGILRNACFKNGCFVDAHYFELLKEEFV
;
A
#
# COMPACT_ATOMS: atom_id res chain seq x y z
N MET A 1 -36.34 -3.83 19.68
CA MET A 1 -34.91 -3.46 19.66
C MET A 1 -34.52 -2.57 18.46
N LYS A 2 -35.42 -1.75 17.89
CA LYS A 2 -35.21 -1.13 16.58
C LYS A 2 -34.38 0.18 16.54
N ASN A 3 -33.73 0.60 17.63
CA ASN A 3 -32.96 1.86 17.65
C ASN A 3 -31.96 1.93 18.83
N GLN A 4 -31.18 0.87 19.07
CA GLN A 4 -30.02 1.02 19.94
C GLN A 4 -28.89 1.70 19.15
N PRO A 5 -28.33 2.83 19.63
CA PRO A 5 -27.19 3.46 18.98
C PRO A 5 -26.04 2.46 18.99
N CYS A 6 -25.56 2.13 17.79
CA CYS A 6 -24.48 1.17 17.61
C CYS A 6 -23.32 1.87 16.90
N THR A 7 -22.19 1.95 17.60
CA THR A 7 -20.95 2.58 17.14
C THR A 7 -20.04 1.54 16.49
N ILE A 8 -19.26 1.97 15.50
CA ILE A 8 -18.20 1.15 14.90
C ILE A 8 -16.87 1.73 15.37
N ARG A 9 -15.98 0.86 15.84
CA ARG A 9 -14.63 1.23 16.28
C ARG A 9 -13.66 0.09 15.99
N SER A 10 -12.36 0.36 16.10
CA SER A 10 -11.36 -0.70 16.11
C SER A 10 -11.52 -1.60 17.34
N LEU A 11 -11.19 -2.89 17.16
CA LEU A 11 -11.04 -3.84 18.25
C LEU A 11 -9.88 -3.39 19.16
N LEU A 12 -10.07 -3.41 20.48
CA LEU A 12 -8.99 -3.14 21.43
C LEU A 12 -8.10 -4.39 21.58
N PRO A 13 -6.79 -4.24 21.87
CA PRO A 13 -5.88 -5.39 22.02
C PRO A 13 -6.35 -6.43 23.04
N GLU A 14 -6.94 -6.00 24.15
CA GLU A 14 -7.51 -6.85 25.20
C GLU A 14 -8.80 -7.57 24.78
N GLU A 15 -9.45 -7.15 23.70
CA GLU A 15 -10.71 -7.71 23.19
C GLU A 15 -10.51 -8.80 22.13
N THR A 16 -9.26 -9.14 21.79
CA THR A 16 -8.92 -10.21 20.81
C THR A 16 -9.58 -11.55 21.13
N HIS A 17 -9.78 -11.86 22.41
CA HIS A 17 -10.50 -13.05 22.87
C HIS A 17 -11.95 -13.14 22.36
N LEU A 18 -12.59 -12.02 22.00
CA LEU A 18 -13.96 -12.01 21.47
C LEU A 18 -14.04 -12.63 20.06
N LEU A 19 -12.93 -12.66 19.32
CA LEU A 19 -12.92 -13.20 17.97
C LEU A 19 -13.21 -14.71 17.94
N SER A 20 -12.94 -15.46 19.01
CA SER A 20 -13.33 -16.87 19.09
C SER A 20 -14.85 -17.05 19.08
N ASP A 21 -15.57 -16.15 19.75
CA ASP A 21 -17.04 -16.15 19.75
C ASP A 21 -17.57 -15.73 18.38
N PHE A 22 -16.99 -14.68 17.77
CA PHE A 22 -17.43 -14.23 16.45
C PHE A 22 -17.09 -15.21 15.33
N LEU A 23 -15.97 -15.92 15.40
CA LEU A 23 -15.64 -16.98 14.45
C LEU A 23 -16.66 -18.11 14.52
N TYR A 24 -17.07 -18.52 15.72
CA TYR A 24 -18.12 -19.51 15.90
C TYR A 24 -19.47 -19.02 15.32
N GLU A 25 -19.83 -17.75 15.56
CA GLU A 25 -21.04 -17.13 15.02
C GLU A 25 -21.02 -16.92 13.49
N ALA A 26 -19.83 -16.94 12.88
CA ALA A 26 -19.64 -16.82 11.43
C ALA A 26 -19.96 -18.13 10.68
N ILE A 27 -19.99 -19.27 11.39
CA ILE A 27 -20.32 -20.58 10.81
C ILE A 27 -21.77 -20.54 10.32
N TYR A 28 -21.94 -20.58 9.00
CA TYR A 28 -23.26 -20.69 8.41
C TYR A 28 -23.82 -22.11 8.60
N LEU A 29 -25.07 -22.19 9.04
CA LEU A 29 -25.79 -23.44 9.25
C LEU A 29 -27.06 -23.43 8.38
N PRO A 30 -27.21 -24.38 7.45
CA PRO A 30 -28.46 -24.56 6.72
C PRO A 30 -29.62 -24.81 7.68
N GLU A 31 -30.83 -24.40 7.29
CA GLU A 31 -32.03 -24.56 8.11
C GLU A 31 -32.25 -26.02 8.52
N GLY A 32 -32.48 -26.24 9.82
CA GLY A 32 -32.64 -27.59 10.40
C GLY A 32 -31.33 -28.29 10.80
N THR A 33 -30.16 -27.69 10.55
CA THR A 33 -28.87 -28.27 10.95
C THR A 33 -28.53 -27.91 12.40
N PRO A 34 -28.23 -28.87 13.28
CA PRO A 34 -27.77 -28.56 14.63
C PRO A 34 -26.39 -27.87 14.59
N PRO A 35 -26.14 -26.88 15.45
CA PRO A 35 -24.84 -26.23 15.50
C PRO A 35 -23.74 -27.21 15.93
N PRO A 36 -22.54 -27.15 15.33
CA PRO A 36 -21.42 -27.97 15.74
C PRO A 36 -21.00 -27.63 17.18
N PRO A 37 -20.28 -28.53 17.87
CA PRO A 37 -19.71 -28.19 19.17
C PRO A 37 -18.77 -26.99 19.06
N ARG A 38 -18.71 -26.14 20.10
CA ARG A 38 -17.80 -24.97 20.13
C ARG A 38 -16.33 -25.32 19.90
N SER A 39 -15.91 -26.56 20.18
CA SER A 39 -14.57 -27.05 19.89
C SER A 39 -14.21 -27.01 18.40
N VAL A 40 -15.18 -26.88 17.48
CA VAL A 40 -14.92 -26.81 16.04
C VAL A 40 -13.96 -25.67 15.69
N ILE A 41 -14.01 -24.53 16.40
CA ILE A 41 -13.12 -23.40 16.12
C ILE A 41 -11.66 -23.70 16.45
N GLN A 42 -11.37 -24.78 17.18
CA GLN A 42 -10.00 -25.22 17.49
C GLN A 42 -9.35 -25.99 16.34
N LEU A 43 -10.10 -26.31 15.29
CA LEU A 43 -9.55 -26.95 14.10
C LEU A 43 -8.52 -26.03 13.42
N PRO A 44 -7.37 -26.55 12.94
CA PRO A 44 -6.33 -25.75 12.32
C PRO A 44 -6.84 -24.82 11.20
N GLU A 45 -7.76 -25.33 10.37
CA GLU A 45 -8.39 -24.61 9.26
C GLU A 45 -9.25 -23.41 9.69
N LEU A 46 -9.70 -23.36 10.95
CA LEU A 46 -10.45 -22.23 11.52
C LEU A 46 -9.57 -21.35 12.40
N GLN A 47 -8.52 -21.91 13.01
CA GLN A 47 -7.56 -21.14 13.81
C GLN A 47 -6.82 -20.07 12.99
N VAL A 48 -6.64 -20.28 11.68
CA VAL A 48 -6.06 -19.26 10.78
C VAL A 48 -6.77 -17.91 10.86
N TYR A 49 -8.04 -17.86 11.26
CA TYR A 49 -8.81 -16.60 11.37
C TYR A 49 -8.54 -15.79 12.64
N ILE A 50 -8.07 -16.41 13.74
CA ILE A 50 -8.05 -15.77 15.07
C ILE A 50 -6.79 -16.02 15.88
N GLN A 51 -6.00 -17.04 15.53
CA GLN A 51 -4.78 -17.34 16.26
C GLN A 51 -3.80 -16.16 16.13
N ASP A 52 -3.26 -15.75 17.28
CA ASP A 52 -2.31 -14.65 17.44
C ASP A 52 -2.78 -13.34 16.75
N PHE A 53 -4.10 -13.11 16.71
CA PHE A 53 -4.68 -11.96 16.02
C PHE A 53 -4.23 -10.63 16.65
N GLY A 54 -3.78 -9.71 15.81
CA GLY A 54 -3.22 -8.41 16.20
C GLY A 54 -1.70 -8.41 16.27
N THR A 55 -1.04 -9.54 15.98
CA THR A 55 0.42 -9.63 15.91
C THR A 55 0.98 -9.35 14.52
N GLN A 56 0.16 -9.47 13.47
CA GLN A 56 0.57 -9.22 12.09
C GLN A 56 0.17 -7.80 11.63
N PRO A 57 0.94 -7.15 10.74
CA PRO A 57 0.64 -5.81 10.25
C PRO A 57 -0.69 -5.73 9.49
N ASP A 58 -1.13 -6.84 8.89
CA ASP A 58 -2.34 -6.94 8.09
C ASP A 58 -3.58 -7.36 8.92
N ASP A 59 -3.41 -7.60 10.23
CA ASP A 59 -4.51 -7.90 11.13
C ASP A 59 -5.31 -6.62 11.42
N HIS A 60 -6.51 -6.53 10.87
CA HIS A 60 -7.41 -5.40 11.07
C HIS A 60 -8.77 -5.89 11.52
N CYS A 61 -9.31 -5.32 12.60
CA CYS A 61 -10.65 -5.65 13.07
C CYS A 61 -11.43 -4.40 13.45
N LEU A 62 -12.67 -4.33 12.93
CA LEU A 62 -13.67 -3.38 13.37
C LEU A 62 -14.79 -4.11 14.09
N VAL A 63 -15.24 -3.54 15.19
CA VAL A 63 -16.34 -4.05 16.01
C VAL A 63 -17.51 -3.10 16.03
N ALA A 64 -18.70 -3.68 16.08
CA ALA A 64 -19.94 -2.97 16.33
C ALA A 64 -20.26 -3.07 17.82
N GLU A 65 -20.33 -1.94 18.50
CA GLU A 65 -20.67 -1.87 19.92
C GLU A 65 -22.08 -1.32 20.10
N ALA A 66 -22.89 -1.96 20.94
CA ALA A 66 -24.21 -1.51 21.34
C ALA A 66 -24.36 -1.66 22.85
N SER A 67 -24.76 -0.58 23.54
CA SER A 67 -24.96 -0.57 25.00
C SER A 67 -23.75 -1.09 25.80
N GLY A 68 -22.54 -0.70 25.41
CA GLY A 68 -21.31 -1.10 26.11
C GLY A 68 -20.84 -2.53 25.82
N LYS A 69 -21.45 -3.21 24.84
CA LYS A 69 -21.09 -4.58 24.46
C LYS A 69 -20.78 -4.67 22.98
N VAL A 70 -19.74 -5.41 22.63
CA VAL A 70 -19.46 -5.77 21.24
C VAL A 70 -20.49 -6.80 20.78
N VAL A 71 -21.18 -6.51 19.68
CA VAL A 71 -22.32 -7.30 19.15
C VAL A 71 -22.09 -7.81 17.73
N GLY A 72 -20.99 -7.40 17.11
CA GLY A 72 -20.56 -7.87 15.79
C GLY A 72 -19.12 -7.48 15.53
N ALA A 73 -18.46 -8.23 14.66
CA ALA A 73 -17.08 -7.99 14.26
C ALA A 73 -16.91 -8.28 12.77
N VAL A 74 -16.06 -7.50 12.12
CA VAL A 74 -15.45 -7.83 10.83
C VAL A 74 -13.94 -7.76 11.02
N TRP A 75 -13.24 -8.78 10.58
CA TRP A 75 -11.79 -8.84 10.69
C TRP A 75 -11.17 -9.36 9.40
N VAL A 76 -9.97 -8.84 9.13
CA VAL A 76 -9.21 -9.04 7.91
C VAL A 76 -7.81 -9.45 8.30
N ARG A 77 -7.21 -10.35 7.53
CA ARG A 77 -5.80 -10.68 7.62
C ARG A 77 -5.29 -11.33 6.35
N GLN A 78 -3.97 -11.30 6.15
CA GLN A 78 -3.32 -12.11 5.12
C GLN A 78 -3.31 -13.57 5.58
N MET A 79 -4.14 -14.42 4.95
CA MET A 79 -4.28 -15.82 5.33
C MET A 79 -4.54 -16.72 4.13
N ASN A 80 -4.16 -17.99 4.27
CA ASN A 80 -4.49 -19.06 3.32
C ASN A 80 -5.74 -19.80 3.80
N ASP A 81 -6.88 -19.09 3.75
CA ASP A 81 -8.19 -19.58 4.18
C ASP A 81 -9.07 -19.96 2.97
N TYR A 82 -10.35 -20.23 3.22
CA TYR A 82 -11.30 -20.55 2.15
C TYR A 82 -11.49 -19.39 1.16
N GLY A 83 -11.29 -18.14 1.60
CA GLY A 83 -11.35 -16.94 0.76
C GLY A 83 -10.03 -16.59 0.06
N HIS A 84 -8.98 -17.41 0.18
CA HIS A 84 -7.67 -17.08 -0.36
C HIS A 84 -7.66 -16.98 -1.90
N VAL A 85 -7.05 -15.92 -2.41
CA VAL A 85 -6.93 -15.64 -3.85
C VAL A 85 -5.47 -15.61 -4.28
N ASP A 86 -4.62 -14.89 -3.55
CA ASP A 86 -3.19 -14.80 -3.76
C ASP A 86 -2.45 -14.34 -2.48
N GLY A 87 -1.13 -14.25 -2.55
CA GLY A 87 -0.27 -13.86 -1.42
C GLY A 87 -0.30 -12.38 -1.01
N HIS A 88 -1.12 -11.54 -1.66
CA HIS A 88 -1.19 -10.09 -1.41
C HIS A 88 -2.61 -9.57 -1.18
N THR A 89 -3.62 -10.41 -1.37
CA THR A 89 -5.03 -10.13 -1.14
C THR A 89 -5.42 -10.68 0.23
N PRO A 90 -5.68 -9.82 1.23
CA PRO A 90 -6.13 -10.30 2.53
C PRO A 90 -7.59 -10.79 2.42
N SER A 91 -7.93 -11.78 3.24
CA SER A 91 -9.28 -12.33 3.33
C SER A 91 -9.97 -11.80 4.58
N LEU A 92 -11.30 -11.71 4.54
CA LEU A 92 -12.11 -11.22 5.65
C LEU A 92 -13.14 -12.23 6.13
N ALA A 93 -13.46 -12.12 7.42
CA ALA A 93 -14.61 -12.77 8.04
C ALA A 93 -15.47 -11.72 8.76
N ILE A 94 -16.77 -11.97 8.81
CA ILE A 94 -17.73 -11.08 9.48
C ILE A 94 -18.83 -11.91 10.15
N SER A 95 -19.19 -11.52 11.37
CA SER A 95 -20.38 -12.05 12.04
C SER A 95 -20.98 -11.07 13.01
N LEU A 96 -22.25 -11.29 13.31
CA LEU A 96 -23.01 -10.57 14.32
C LEU A 96 -23.82 -11.56 15.14
N TYR A 97 -24.05 -11.24 16.40
CA TYR A 97 -25.03 -11.98 17.19
C TYR A 97 -26.41 -11.91 16.54
N LYS A 98 -27.15 -13.01 16.63
CA LYS A 98 -28.42 -13.23 15.91
C LYS A 98 -29.40 -12.05 16.04
N ASP A 99 -29.52 -11.49 17.24
CA ASP A 99 -30.48 -10.40 17.54
C ASP A 99 -30.11 -9.05 16.90
N PHE A 100 -28.88 -8.92 16.41
CA PHE A 100 -28.33 -7.70 15.79
C PHE A 100 -28.24 -7.81 14.26
N ARG A 101 -28.61 -8.96 13.68
CA ARG A 101 -28.69 -9.17 12.23
C ARG A 101 -29.93 -8.46 11.63
N GLY A 102 -29.88 -8.11 10.35
CA GLY A 102 -31.01 -7.46 9.66
C GLY A 102 -31.25 -5.97 10.00
N HIS A 103 -30.40 -5.37 10.82
CA HIS A 103 -30.51 -3.96 11.24
C HIS A 103 -29.51 -3.03 10.52
N GLY A 104 -28.90 -3.49 9.42
CA GLY A 104 -27.90 -2.72 8.66
C GLY A 104 -26.52 -2.63 9.31
N ILE A 105 -26.30 -3.23 10.49
CA ILE A 105 -25.01 -3.19 11.20
C ILE A 105 -23.91 -3.87 10.39
N GLY A 106 -24.16 -5.06 9.82
CA GLY A 106 -23.19 -5.75 8.96
C GLY A 106 -22.78 -4.94 7.74
N THR A 107 -23.71 -4.22 7.11
CA THR A 107 -23.39 -3.29 6.01
C THR A 107 -22.48 -2.16 6.46
N ARG A 108 -22.71 -1.58 7.65
CA ARG A 108 -21.86 -0.52 8.18
C ARG A 108 -20.47 -1.03 8.53
N LEU A 109 -20.37 -2.22 9.14
CA LEU A 109 -19.09 -2.89 9.44
C LEU A 109 -18.28 -3.13 8.17
N MET A 110 -18.90 -3.75 7.16
CA MET A 110 -18.23 -4.02 5.89
C MET A 110 -17.78 -2.73 5.20
N LYS A 111 -18.60 -1.69 5.13
CA LYS A 111 -18.19 -0.40 4.55
C LYS A 111 -17.00 0.20 5.29
N GLY A 112 -17.06 0.25 6.63
CA GLY A 112 -15.94 0.74 7.43
C GLY A 112 -14.66 -0.07 7.21
N MET A 113 -14.78 -1.38 7.01
CA MET A 113 -13.62 -2.23 6.72
C MET A 113 -13.05 -1.96 5.32
N LEU A 114 -13.90 -1.86 4.29
CA LEU A 114 -13.46 -1.52 2.94
C LEU A 114 -12.77 -0.15 2.90
N ASP A 115 -13.30 0.84 3.61
CA ASP A 115 -12.71 2.17 3.73
C ASP A 115 -11.36 2.13 4.47
N LEU A 116 -11.27 1.36 5.55
CA LEU A 116 -10.02 1.15 6.31
C LEU A 116 -8.93 0.51 5.45
N LEU A 117 -9.28 -0.54 4.69
CA LEU A 117 -8.33 -1.23 3.82
C LEU A 117 -7.90 -0.33 2.65
N HIS A 118 -8.83 0.41 2.04
CA HIS A 118 -8.48 1.37 1.01
C HIS A 118 -7.54 2.47 1.55
N GLY A 119 -7.81 3.00 2.75
CA GLY A 119 -6.93 3.97 3.43
C GLY A 119 -5.54 3.43 3.75
N LYS A 120 -5.39 2.11 3.85
CA LYS A 120 -4.12 1.39 3.99
C LYS A 120 -3.51 0.93 2.67
N SER A 121 -4.04 1.40 1.54
CA SER A 121 -3.54 1.12 0.19
C SER A 121 -3.66 -0.34 -0.28
N TYR A 122 -4.56 -1.13 0.33
CA TYR A 122 -4.92 -2.42 -0.24
C TYR A 122 -5.68 -2.23 -1.56
N ARG A 123 -5.33 -3.02 -2.58
CA ARG A 123 -6.00 -2.99 -3.89
C ARG A 123 -7.21 -3.91 -3.93
N LEU A 124 -7.11 -5.08 -3.30
CA LEU A 124 -8.12 -6.13 -3.30
C LEU A 124 -8.39 -6.58 -1.86
N VAL A 125 -9.57 -7.11 -1.62
CA VAL A 125 -9.90 -7.91 -0.44
C VAL A 125 -10.84 -9.04 -0.84
N SER A 126 -10.67 -10.22 -0.25
CA SER A 126 -11.47 -11.40 -0.59
C SER A 126 -12.28 -11.94 0.58
N LEU A 127 -13.24 -12.82 0.28
CA LEU A 127 -13.97 -13.64 1.25
C LEU A 127 -14.49 -14.91 0.57
N SER A 128 -14.77 -15.95 1.36
CA SER A 128 -15.61 -17.08 0.94
C SER A 128 -17.00 -16.97 1.56
N VAL A 129 -18.03 -17.36 0.81
CA VAL A 129 -19.42 -17.40 1.26
C VAL A 129 -20.17 -18.57 0.63
N GLN A 130 -20.88 -19.36 1.44
CA GLN A 130 -21.76 -20.41 0.92
C GLN A 130 -22.91 -19.80 0.10
N LYS A 131 -23.28 -20.42 -1.03
CA LYS A 131 -24.35 -19.93 -1.92
C LYS A 131 -25.70 -19.82 -1.23
N ALA A 132 -25.98 -20.71 -0.27
CA ALA A 132 -27.19 -20.69 0.53
C ALA A 132 -27.21 -19.57 1.58
N ASN A 133 -26.06 -18.93 1.86
CA ASN A 133 -25.97 -17.87 2.85
C ASN A 133 -26.55 -16.55 2.29
N PRO A 134 -27.58 -15.95 2.93
CA PRO A 134 -28.14 -14.68 2.50
C PRO A 134 -27.13 -13.53 2.44
N ALA A 135 -25.98 -13.66 3.12
CA ALA A 135 -24.89 -12.70 3.08
C ALA A 135 -24.30 -12.50 1.66
N VAL A 136 -24.47 -13.44 0.73
CA VAL A 136 -24.06 -13.28 -0.68
C VAL A 136 -24.61 -11.95 -1.24
N HIS A 137 -25.88 -11.65 -1.00
CA HIS A 137 -26.50 -10.41 -1.49
C HIS A 137 -25.91 -9.14 -0.86
N LEU A 138 -25.46 -9.23 0.40
CA LEU A 138 -24.75 -8.13 1.04
C LEU A 138 -23.42 -7.87 0.33
N TYR A 139 -22.64 -8.92 0.08
CA TYR A 139 -21.33 -8.80 -0.58
C TYR A 139 -21.47 -8.29 -2.01
N THR A 140 -22.37 -8.85 -2.82
CA THR A 140 -22.62 -8.38 -4.19
C THR A 140 -23.03 -6.90 -4.21
N LYS A 141 -23.90 -6.47 -3.28
CA LYS A 141 -24.32 -5.05 -3.18
C LYS A 141 -23.18 -4.13 -2.76
N LEU A 142 -22.21 -4.65 -2.03
CA LEU A 142 -20.98 -3.97 -1.64
C LEU A 142 -19.85 -4.24 -2.65
N GLY A 143 -20.18 -4.55 -3.90
CA GLY A 143 -19.27 -4.66 -5.04
C GLY A 143 -18.21 -5.74 -4.95
N PHE A 144 -18.45 -6.77 -4.14
CA PHE A 144 -17.73 -8.03 -4.28
C PHE A 144 -18.25 -8.78 -5.51
N GLU A 145 -17.33 -9.26 -6.33
CA GLU A 145 -17.60 -10.06 -7.52
C GLU A 145 -17.06 -11.48 -7.31
N ALA A 146 -17.81 -12.50 -7.74
CA ALA A 146 -17.34 -13.87 -7.65
C ALA A 146 -16.19 -14.10 -8.65
N VAL A 147 -15.02 -14.49 -8.14
CA VAL A 147 -13.84 -14.82 -8.96
C VAL A 147 -13.65 -16.33 -9.12
N LYS A 148 -14.24 -17.11 -8.21
CA LYS A 148 -14.27 -18.57 -8.26
C LYS A 148 -15.54 -19.07 -7.60
N GLU A 149 -16.07 -20.18 -8.12
CA GLU A 149 -17.30 -20.82 -7.65
C GLU A 149 -17.07 -22.33 -7.55
N THR A 150 -17.52 -22.93 -6.45
CA THR A 150 -17.60 -24.40 -6.29
C THR A 150 -19.07 -24.82 -6.35
N GLU A 151 -19.42 -26.07 -6.07
CA GLU A 151 -20.83 -26.48 -5.97
C GLU A 151 -21.58 -25.70 -4.87
N GLU A 152 -20.92 -25.41 -3.74
CA GLU A 152 -21.56 -24.92 -2.52
C GLU A 152 -21.20 -23.48 -2.11
N GLU A 153 -20.11 -22.90 -2.65
CA GLU A 153 -19.60 -21.59 -2.22
C GLU A 153 -19.11 -20.69 -3.37
N TYR A 154 -19.09 -19.38 -3.10
CA TYR A 154 -18.43 -18.36 -3.90
C TYR A 154 -17.19 -17.87 -3.17
N ILE A 155 -16.07 -17.77 -3.88
CA ILE A 155 -14.94 -16.92 -3.49
C ILE A 155 -15.15 -15.59 -4.21
N MET A 156 -15.29 -14.53 -3.43
CA MET A 156 -15.61 -13.20 -3.93
C MET A 156 -14.48 -12.22 -3.62
N VAL A 157 -14.22 -11.30 -4.56
CA VAL A 157 -13.21 -10.26 -4.43
C VAL A 157 -13.84 -8.89 -4.63
N CYS A 158 -13.44 -7.93 -3.81
CA CYS A 158 -13.77 -6.53 -3.98
C CYS A 158 -12.52 -5.77 -4.43
N ASN A 159 -12.60 -5.09 -5.58
CA ASN A 159 -11.55 -4.19 -6.04
C ASN A 159 -11.74 -2.80 -5.42
N LEU A 160 -10.87 -2.48 -4.46
CA LEU A 160 -10.92 -1.25 -3.69
C LEU A 160 -10.53 -0.02 -4.54
N SER A 161 -9.81 -0.20 -5.65
CA SER A 161 -9.42 0.89 -6.56
C SER A 161 -10.53 1.31 -7.54
N THR A 162 -11.53 0.45 -7.78
CA THR A 162 -12.61 0.71 -8.76
C THR A 162 -14.01 0.72 -8.13
N HIS A 163 -14.09 0.68 -6.80
CA HIS A 163 -15.31 0.35 -6.09
C HIS A 163 -16.45 1.40 -6.25
N PRO A 164 -17.67 1.02 -6.71
CA PRO A 164 -18.76 1.97 -7.00
C PRO A 164 -19.27 2.77 -5.79
N LEU A 165 -19.17 2.24 -4.56
CA LEU A 165 -19.50 3.01 -3.34
C LEU A 165 -18.60 4.23 -3.13
N MET A 166 -17.49 4.33 -3.86
CA MET A 166 -16.58 5.48 -3.85
C MET A 166 -16.90 6.51 -4.94
N LYS A 167 -17.86 6.25 -5.85
CA LYS A 167 -18.39 7.25 -6.80
C LYS A 167 -19.74 7.86 -6.35
N THR A 168 -20.42 7.23 -5.39
CA THR A 168 -21.73 7.69 -4.89
C THR A 168 -21.86 7.47 -3.39
N SER A 169 -21.26 8.35 -2.58
CA SER A 169 -21.53 8.42 -1.14
C SER A 169 -21.35 9.85 -0.58
N HIS A 170 -21.72 10.85 -1.38
CA HIS A 170 -22.21 12.12 -0.86
C HIS A 170 -23.75 12.10 -0.85
N ARG A 171 -24.37 11.49 0.17
CA ARG A 171 -25.67 11.94 0.74
C ARG A 171 -26.10 11.08 1.93
N ASN A 172 -26.18 11.77 3.06
CA ASN A 172 -26.96 11.53 4.28
C ASN A 172 -26.53 10.40 5.23
N GLN A 173 -25.56 10.71 6.10
CA GLN A 173 -25.69 10.58 7.55
C GLN A 173 -24.98 11.78 8.20
N THR A 174 -25.54 12.28 9.30
CA THR A 174 -25.17 13.51 10.01
C THR A 174 -23.66 13.70 10.15
N VAL A 175 -23.22 14.81 9.56
CA VAL A 175 -21.89 15.43 9.39
C VAL A 175 -20.89 15.15 10.53
N SER A 176 -19.85 14.38 10.23
CA SER A 176 -18.48 14.85 10.48
C SER A 176 -17.99 15.44 9.16
N PRO A 177 -17.52 16.70 9.14
CA PRO A 177 -17.26 17.40 7.89
C PRO A 177 -16.13 16.71 7.13
N ALA A 178 -16.30 16.49 5.83
CA ALA A 178 -15.22 16.08 4.97
C ALA A 178 -14.13 17.16 5.02
N ILE A 179 -13.01 16.86 5.65
CA ILE A 179 -11.85 17.75 5.66
C ILE A 179 -11.23 17.73 4.27
N THR A 180 -11.19 18.89 3.62
CA THR A 180 -10.52 19.10 2.34
C THR A 180 -9.19 19.82 2.56
N PHE A 181 -8.26 19.71 1.63
CA PHE A 181 -6.96 20.36 1.74
C PHE A 181 -6.68 21.19 0.49
N ARG A 182 -6.18 22.40 0.69
CA ARG A 182 -5.83 23.30 -0.41
C ARG A 182 -4.67 24.22 -0.02
N PRO A 183 -3.95 24.80 -1.00
CA PRO A 183 -3.05 25.90 -0.74
C PRO A 183 -3.76 27.06 -0.03
N ALA A 184 -3.11 27.65 0.96
CA ALA A 184 -3.59 28.88 1.59
C ALA A 184 -3.24 30.10 0.72
N THR A 185 -4.06 31.14 0.82
CA THR A 185 -3.94 32.40 0.09
C THR A 185 -3.92 33.58 1.05
N THR A 186 -3.61 34.77 0.56
CA THR A 186 -3.66 36.00 1.39
C THR A 186 -5.05 36.30 1.94
N ALA A 187 -6.12 35.80 1.29
CA ALA A 187 -7.48 35.92 1.80
C ALA A 187 -7.73 35.10 3.08
N ASP A 188 -6.90 34.07 3.34
CA ASP A 188 -7.03 33.17 4.48
C ASP A 188 -6.34 33.69 5.75
N ILE A 189 -5.53 34.75 5.64
CA ILE A 189 -4.71 35.32 6.75
C ILE A 189 -5.53 35.54 8.04
N PRO A 190 -6.73 36.16 8.00
CA PRO A 190 -7.50 36.38 9.22
C PRO A 190 -7.87 35.09 9.94
N GLU A 191 -8.19 34.03 9.19
CA GLU A 191 -8.60 32.74 9.74
C GLU A 191 -7.41 31.92 10.24
N LEU A 192 -6.30 31.91 9.49
CA LEU A 192 -5.03 31.30 9.92
C LEU A 192 -4.53 31.91 11.24
N LYS A 193 -4.58 33.24 11.33
CA LYS A 193 -4.22 34.00 12.53
C LYS A 193 -5.13 33.65 13.71
N SER A 194 -6.44 33.65 13.49
CA SER A 194 -7.41 33.28 14.52
C SER A 194 -7.19 31.85 15.03
N LEU A 195 -7.00 30.89 14.11
CA LEU A 195 -6.74 29.50 14.45
C LEU A 195 -5.45 29.35 15.26
N PHE A 196 -4.36 29.97 14.82
CA PHE A 196 -3.08 29.96 15.53
C PHE A 196 -3.24 30.46 16.98
N CYS A 197 -3.79 31.67 17.15
CA CYS A 197 -3.96 32.27 18.48
C CYS A 197 -4.85 31.40 19.37
N ASN A 198 -5.99 30.94 18.87
CA ASN A 198 -6.90 30.10 19.64
C ASN A 198 -6.26 28.77 20.03
N THR A 199 -5.50 28.15 19.13
CA THR A 199 -4.83 26.86 19.42
C THR A 199 -3.76 27.04 20.50
N VAL A 200 -2.92 28.07 20.38
CA VAL A 200 -1.89 28.39 21.38
C VAL A 200 -2.51 28.68 22.76
N LEU A 201 -3.56 29.49 22.80
CA LEU A 201 -4.21 29.90 24.06
C LEU A 201 -5.05 28.80 24.72
N THR A 202 -5.42 27.74 23.99
CA THR A 202 -6.31 26.69 24.53
C THR A 202 -5.65 25.31 24.59
N VAL A 203 -5.00 24.88 23.52
CA VAL A 203 -4.39 23.54 23.43
C VAL A 203 -3.00 23.54 24.06
N ASN A 204 -2.15 24.52 23.75
CA ASN A 204 -0.79 24.60 24.30
C ASN A 204 -0.76 25.07 25.77
N ALA A 205 -1.81 25.73 26.25
CA ALA A 205 -1.92 26.22 27.64
C ALA A 205 -1.82 25.12 28.71
N ARG A 206 -1.92 23.84 28.32
CA ARG A 206 -1.70 22.70 29.23
C ARG A 206 -0.22 22.44 29.53
N ASP A 207 0.69 22.90 28.68
CA ASP A 207 2.13 22.58 28.72
C ASP A 207 3.02 23.82 28.97
N TYR A 208 2.45 25.03 28.92
CA TYR A 208 3.15 26.32 29.04
C TYR A 208 2.44 27.23 30.05
N THR A 209 3.14 28.23 30.59
CA THR A 209 2.48 29.20 31.49
C THR A 209 1.51 30.12 30.74
N THR A 210 0.60 30.76 31.48
CA THR A 210 -0.36 31.73 30.94
C THR A 210 0.35 32.90 30.24
N GLU A 211 1.45 33.40 30.81
CA GLU A 211 2.25 34.48 30.22
C GLU A 211 2.96 34.02 28.95
N GLU A 212 3.48 32.79 28.96
CA GLU A 212 4.16 32.15 27.85
C GLU A 212 3.23 31.98 26.63
N VAL A 213 2.02 31.43 26.79
CA VAL A 213 1.06 31.28 25.69
C VAL A 213 0.50 32.62 25.21
N ALA A 214 0.30 33.59 26.11
CA ALA A 214 -0.14 34.93 25.73
C ALA A 214 0.92 35.66 24.90
N ASP A 215 2.20 35.57 25.29
CA ASP A 215 3.30 36.14 24.54
C ASP A 215 3.50 35.45 23.18
N TRP A 216 3.36 34.11 23.12
CA TRP A 216 3.42 33.35 21.87
C TRP A 216 2.28 33.70 20.92
N ALA A 217 1.03 33.76 21.39
CA ALA A 217 -0.11 34.14 20.57
C ALA A 217 0.06 35.57 20.00
N SER A 218 0.68 36.48 20.76
CA SER A 218 0.95 37.86 20.32
C SER A 218 1.89 37.96 19.09
N CYS A 219 2.64 36.91 18.77
CA CYS A 219 3.46 36.87 17.54
C CYS A 219 2.61 37.06 16.28
N ALA A 220 1.33 36.69 16.32
CA ALA A 220 0.43 36.83 15.18
C ALA A 220 0.02 38.28 14.88
N ASP A 221 0.28 39.21 15.80
CA ASP A 221 -0.06 40.65 15.67
C ASP A 221 1.05 41.49 15.04
N ARG A 222 2.19 40.89 14.68
CA ARG A 222 3.26 41.59 13.97
C ARG A 222 2.78 42.03 12.58
N PRO A 223 2.81 43.35 12.26
CA PRO A 223 2.36 43.84 10.95
C PRO A 223 3.15 43.21 9.79
N GLY A 224 2.46 42.78 8.73
CA GLY A 224 3.08 42.22 7.51
C GLY A 224 3.65 40.81 7.63
N HIS A 225 3.70 40.25 8.84
CA HIS A 225 4.36 38.97 9.10
C HIS A 225 3.70 37.79 8.37
N TRP A 226 2.36 37.74 8.34
CA TRP A 226 1.64 36.64 7.69
C TRP A 226 1.74 36.69 6.17
N GLU A 227 1.75 37.90 5.60
CA GLU A 227 1.98 38.12 4.17
C GLU A 227 3.39 37.65 3.78
N GLU A 228 4.42 37.97 4.58
CA GLU A 228 5.80 37.51 4.37
C GLU A 228 5.91 35.97 4.47
N LEU A 229 5.24 35.36 5.45
CA LEU A 229 5.20 33.90 5.59
C LEU A 229 4.53 33.24 4.39
N LEU A 230 3.35 33.70 3.98
CA LEU A 230 2.63 33.15 2.81
C LEU A 230 3.41 33.34 1.50
N ALA A 231 4.21 34.40 1.39
CA ALA A 231 5.05 34.63 0.22
C ALA A 231 6.30 33.72 0.19
N SER A 232 6.78 33.24 1.35
CA SER A 232 8.06 32.52 1.47
C SER A 232 7.92 31.03 1.79
N LEU A 233 6.75 30.57 2.23
CA LEU A 233 6.49 29.19 2.62
C LEU A 233 5.37 28.57 1.79
N HIS A 234 5.46 27.26 1.59
CA HIS A 234 4.35 26.48 1.05
C HIS A 234 3.34 26.17 2.16
N PHE A 235 2.19 26.83 2.14
CA PHE A 235 1.10 26.63 3.10
C PHE A 235 0.01 25.69 2.57
N ILE A 236 -0.43 24.77 3.43
CA ILE A 236 -1.58 23.90 3.21
C ILE A 236 -2.60 24.14 4.31
N ALA A 237 -3.82 24.51 3.93
CA ALA A 237 -4.96 24.66 4.81
C ALA A 237 -5.87 23.42 4.72
N ALA A 238 -6.30 22.92 5.88
CA ALA A 238 -7.34 21.93 6.04
C ALA A 238 -8.67 22.65 6.31
N CYS A 239 -9.66 22.46 5.43
CA CYS A 239 -10.95 23.11 5.49
C CYS A 239 -12.06 22.09 5.80
N ASP A 240 -13.00 22.46 6.68
CA ASP A 240 -14.22 21.68 6.89
C ASP A 240 -15.19 21.75 5.70
N ALA A 241 -16.35 21.11 5.84
CA ALA A 241 -17.36 21.04 4.78
C ALA A 241 -17.99 22.42 4.46
N GLU A 242 -17.89 23.37 5.38
CA GLU A 242 -18.34 24.75 5.19
C GLU A 242 -17.22 25.65 4.62
N GLY A 243 -16.03 25.09 4.36
CA GLY A 243 -14.88 25.80 3.84
C GLY A 243 -14.08 26.56 4.89
N ARG A 244 -14.39 26.41 6.18
CA ARG A 244 -13.65 27.06 7.28
C ARG A 244 -12.36 26.31 7.54
N ILE A 245 -11.28 27.03 7.77
CA ILE A 245 -9.97 26.43 8.08
C ILE A 245 -10.00 25.87 9.49
N VAL A 246 -9.83 24.56 9.60
CA VAL A 246 -9.77 23.80 10.86
C VAL A 246 -8.38 23.27 11.18
N GLY A 247 -7.42 23.47 10.27
CA GLY A 247 -6.01 23.27 10.54
C GLY A 247 -5.15 23.84 9.41
N PHE A 248 -3.88 24.08 9.67
CA PHE A 248 -2.94 24.43 8.61
C PHE A 248 -1.52 23.97 8.95
N THR A 249 -0.69 23.85 7.93
CA THR A 249 0.73 23.57 8.06
C THR A 249 1.52 24.33 7.01
N SER A 250 2.82 24.54 7.24
CA SER A 250 3.69 25.16 6.24
C SER A 250 5.12 24.62 6.27
N ILE A 251 5.77 24.62 5.10
CA ILE A 251 7.15 24.20 4.91
C ILE A 251 7.90 25.18 4.01
N ARG A 252 9.18 25.38 4.29
CA ARG A 252 10.11 26.14 3.44
C ARG A 252 10.83 25.20 2.48
N ASN A 253 11.29 25.71 1.33
CA ASN A 253 11.94 24.92 0.28
C ASN A 253 13.24 24.21 0.70
N ASP A 254 13.83 24.56 1.85
CA ASP A 254 15.00 23.89 2.43
C ASP A 254 14.63 22.72 3.37
N GLY A 255 13.35 22.44 3.56
CA GLY A 255 12.85 21.36 4.42
C GLY A 255 12.46 21.78 5.83
N TYR A 256 12.49 23.07 6.15
CA TYR A 256 12.03 23.53 7.46
C TYR A 256 10.50 23.61 7.54
N LEU A 257 9.88 22.70 8.29
CA LEU A 257 8.45 22.75 8.64
C LEU A 257 8.25 23.82 9.73
N HIS A 258 7.69 24.95 9.31
CA HIS A 258 7.63 26.17 10.11
C HIS A 258 6.42 26.20 11.06
N SER A 259 5.23 25.90 10.57
CA SER A 259 4.00 25.97 11.36
C SER A 259 3.14 24.73 11.18
N MET A 260 2.49 24.25 12.23
CA MET A 260 1.41 23.26 12.15
C MET A 260 0.45 23.43 13.33
N PHE A 261 -0.82 23.75 13.04
CA PHE A 261 -1.84 23.99 14.06
C PHE A 261 -3.17 23.40 13.64
N ILE A 262 -3.84 22.73 14.56
CA ILE A 262 -5.19 22.18 14.39
C ILE A 262 -6.13 22.89 15.35
N HIS A 263 -7.33 23.20 14.90
CA HIS A 263 -8.36 23.85 15.71
C HIS A 263 -8.68 23.02 16.97
N LYS A 264 -8.92 23.68 18.10
CA LYS A 264 -9.15 23.04 19.41
C LYS A 264 -10.33 22.05 19.41
N ASP A 265 -11.33 22.30 18.57
CA ASP A 265 -12.54 21.46 18.47
C ASP A 265 -12.39 20.30 17.47
N HIS A 266 -11.24 20.22 16.78
CA HIS A 266 -10.93 19.18 15.79
C HIS A 266 -9.67 18.37 16.17
N GLN A 267 -9.32 18.35 17.45
CA GLN A 267 -8.20 17.55 17.96
C GLN A 267 -8.52 16.06 17.88
N GLY A 268 -7.52 15.22 17.59
CA GLY A 268 -7.68 13.76 17.57
C GLY A 268 -8.41 13.20 16.34
N GLU A 269 -8.86 14.03 15.40
CA GLU A 269 -9.57 13.61 14.17
C GLU A 269 -8.63 13.20 13.02
N GLY A 270 -7.32 13.08 13.29
CA GLY A 270 -6.33 12.72 12.26
C GLY A 270 -5.91 13.86 11.31
N ILE A 271 -6.44 15.08 11.46
CA ILE A 271 -6.12 16.22 10.58
C ILE A 271 -4.61 16.55 10.59
N ALA A 272 -3.97 16.55 11.76
CA ALA A 272 -2.51 16.76 11.87
C ALA A 272 -1.72 15.71 11.09
N THR A 273 -2.20 14.46 11.10
CA THR A 273 -1.56 13.36 10.36
C THR A 273 -1.65 13.61 8.86
N ALA A 274 -2.84 13.95 8.37
CA ALA A 274 -3.07 14.20 6.95
C ALA A 274 -2.27 15.43 6.47
N LEU A 275 -2.21 16.51 7.26
CA LEU A 275 -1.39 17.68 6.94
C LEU A 275 0.10 17.33 6.89
N LEU A 276 0.61 16.57 7.87
CA LEU A 276 2.00 16.14 7.88
C LEU A 276 2.33 15.25 6.67
N GLN A 277 1.44 14.32 6.31
CA GLN A 277 1.61 13.48 5.11
C GLN A 277 1.72 14.30 3.83
N GLN A 278 0.92 15.36 3.68
CA GLN A 278 1.04 16.24 2.52
C GLN A 278 2.35 17.02 2.49
N ILE A 279 2.86 17.43 3.64
CA ILE A 279 4.17 18.09 3.73
C ILE A 279 5.31 17.13 3.42
N GLU A 280 5.24 15.88 3.88
CA GLU A 280 6.21 14.85 3.55
C GLU A 280 6.18 14.48 2.06
N ALA A 281 4.99 14.42 1.45
CA ALA A 281 4.84 14.25 0.01
C ALA A 281 5.43 15.43 -0.76
N TYR A 282 5.07 16.67 -0.39
CA TYR A 282 5.62 17.89 -0.98
C TYR A 282 7.15 17.92 -0.90
N ALA A 283 7.72 17.63 0.27
CA ALA A 283 9.16 17.59 0.48
C ALA A 283 9.83 16.55 -0.43
N THR A 284 9.24 15.36 -0.52
CA THR A 284 9.72 14.28 -1.40
C THR A 284 9.68 14.70 -2.87
N GLU A 285 8.61 15.33 -3.32
CA GLU A 285 8.44 15.82 -4.70
C GLU A 285 9.43 16.94 -5.07
N HIS A 286 9.84 17.75 -4.08
CA HIS A 286 10.75 18.88 -4.28
C HIS A 286 12.22 18.51 -3.96
N GLY A 287 12.53 17.22 -3.79
CA GLY A 287 13.89 16.74 -3.55
C GLY A 287 14.47 17.11 -2.17
N ILE A 288 13.61 17.51 -1.24
CA ILE A 288 13.97 17.78 0.14
C ILE A 288 14.21 16.43 0.83
N ARG A 289 15.43 16.22 1.34
CA ARG A 289 15.87 14.94 1.92
C ARG A 289 15.63 14.83 3.41
N GLU A 290 15.49 15.96 4.07
CA GLU A 290 15.26 16.05 5.50
C GLU A 290 14.22 17.10 5.81
N ILE A 291 13.34 16.80 6.76
CA ILE A 291 12.45 17.78 7.34
C ILE A 291 12.94 18.09 8.74
N THR A 292 13.13 19.38 9.01
CA THR A 292 13.44 19.90 10.35
C THR A 292 12.27 20.72 10.87
N SER A 293 12.04 20.72 12.18
CA SER A 293 11.00 21.54 12.79
C SER A 293 11.34 21.90 14.23
N GLU A 294 10.84 23.05 14.67
CA GLU A 294 10.92 23.53 16.04
C GLU A 294 9.59 23.26 16.77
N VAL A 295 9.52 22.11 17.46
CA VAL A 295 8.27 21.50 17.94
C VAL A 295 8.02 21.83 19.41
N SER A 296 6.82 22.30 19.73
CA SER A 296 6.38 22.57 21.12
C SER A 296 6.33 21.30 21.99
N ILE A 297 6.35 21.47 23.33
CA ILE A 297 6.13 20.38 24.30
C ILE A 297 4.85 19.60 23.95
N THR A 298 3.79 20.35 23.64
CA THR A 298 2.46 19.85 23.27
C THR A 298 2.47 18.92 22.06
N ALA A 299 3.28 19.24 21.04
CA ALA A 299 3.30 18.54 19.76
C ALA A 299 4.41 17.48 19.67
N ARG A 300 5.40 17.50 20.56
CA ARG A 300 6.53 16.56 20.55
C ARG A 300 6.10 15.09 20.45
N PRO A 301 5.16 14.57 21.27
CA PRO A 301 4.77 13.15 21.19
C PRO A 301 4.20 12.75 19.82
N PHE A 302 3.50 13.68 19.16
CA PHE A 302 2.96 13.45 17.81
C PHE A 302 4.08 13.31 16.78
N PHE A 303 5.08 14.20 16.81
CA PHE A 303 6.22 14.15 15.89
C PHE A 303 7.11 12.91 16.12
N GLU A 304 7.34 12.53 17.39
CA GLU A 304 8.07 11.30 17.74
C GLU A 304 7.34 10.07 17.16
N HIS A 305 6.02 9.99 17.32
CA HIS A 305 5.21 8.90 16.75
C HIS A 305 5.22 8.88 15.21
N ARG A 306 5.51 10.02 14.56
CA ARG A 306 5.63 10.14 13.10
C ARG A 306 7.06 9.93 12.58
N GLY A 307 7.98 9.53 13.45
CA GLY A 307 9.35 9.17 13.10
C GLY A 307 10.32 10.35 13.06
N TYR A 308 9.98 11.49 13.67
CA TYR A 308 10.94 12.58 13.89
C TYR A 308 11.74 12.31 15.16
N ALA A 309 13.05 12.41 15.07
CA ALA A 309 13.95 12.30 16.21
C ALA A 309 14.18 13.69 16.84
N VAL A 310 14.25 13.75 18.17
CA VAL A 310 14.68 14.95 18.89
C VAL A 310 16.19 15.10 18.74
N GLU A 311 16.64 16.24 18.20
CA GLU A 311 18.06 16.57 18.15
C GLU A 311 18.52 17.25 19.43
N ARG A 312 17.77 18.27 19.86
CA ARG A 312 18.04 19.00 21.10
C ARG A 312 16.79 19.71 21.60
N GLU A 313 16.72 19.84 22.92
CA GLU A 313 15.85 20.79 23.60
C GLU A 313 16.47 22.20 23.50
N GLN A 314 15.64 23.23 23.39
CA GLN A 314 16.09 24.62 23.40
C GLN A 314 15.05 25.57 24.01
N ARG A 315 15.46 26.83 24.19
CA ARG A 315 14.59 27.95 24.57
C ARG A 315 14.39 28.86 23.35
N ALA A 316 13.30 28.65 22.62
CA ALA A 316 12.97 29.44 21.43
C ALA A 316 12.32 30.78 21.80
N GLN A 317 12.72 31.84 21.11
CA GLN A 317 12.15 33.17 21.31
C GLN A 317 10.73 33.23 20.69
N ALA A 318 9.74 33.59 21.50
CA ALA A 318 8.40 33.92 21.04
C ALA A 318 8.33 35.40 20.61
N ASN A 319 7.62 36.25 21.36
CA ASN A 319 7.65 37.69 21.15
C ASN A 319 8.67 38.35 22.07
N ARG A 320 8.45 38.28 23.37
CA ARG A 320 9.34 38.79 24.42
C ARG A 320 9.91 37.67 25.28
N LEU A 321 9.14 36.59 25.49
CA LEU A 321 9.55 35.46 26.31
C LEU A 321 10.25 34.38 25.49
N GLN A 322 10.97 33.52 26.18
CA GLN A 322 11.51 32.29 25.61
C GLN A 322 10.73 31.10 26.14
N LEU A 323 10.47 30.12 25.27
CA LEU A 323 9.66 28.95 25.54
C LEU A 323 10.50 27.69 25.30
N THR A 324 10.28 26.65 26.11
CA THR A 324 10.92 25.36 25.85
C THR A 324 10.27 24.71 24.62
N ASN A 325 11.10 24.37 23.63
CA ASN A 325 10.70 23.58 22.47
C ASN A 325 11.84 22.63 22.06
N TYR A 326 11.61 21.81 21.04
CA TYR A 326 12.54 20.79 20.59
C TYR A 326 12.84 20.96 19.11
N VAL A 327 14.12 21.01 18.76
CA VAL A 327 14.54 20.87 17.37
C VAL A 327 14.44 19.39 17.02
N MET A 328 13.58 19.06 16.07
CA MET A 328 13.32 17.70 15.64
C MET A 328 13.63 17.53 14.16
N ARG A 329 14.15 16.36 13.78
CA ARG A 329 14.52 16.02 12.41
C ARG A 329 13.90 14.68 12.00
N LYS A 330 13.42 14.60 10.77
CA LYS A 330 13.17 13.34 10.08
C LYS A 330 13.93 13.33 8.76
N VAL A 331 14.80 12.34 8.60
CA VAL A 331 15.36 12.04 7.28
C VAL A 331 14.26 11.33 6.51
N LEU A 332 13.84 11.92 5.39
CA LEU A 332 12.89 11.25 4.53
C LEU A 332 13.61 10.07 3.87
N PRO A 333 12.96 8.89 3.78
CA PRO A 333 13.51 7.82 2.98
C PRO A 333 13.85 8.41 1.62
N THR A 334 15.07 8.15 1.14
CA THR A 334 15.48 8.62 -0.18
C THR A 334 14.51 8.02 -1.18
N SER A 335 13.51 8.79 -1.58
CA SER A 335 12.76 8.45 -2.76
C SER A 335 13.79 8.43 -3.89
N LEU A 336 13.64 7.49 -4.79
CA LEU A 336 14.32 7.48 -6.08
C LEU A 336 13.98 8.75 -6.93
N ALA A 337 13.41 9.81 -6.33
CA ALA A 337 12.93 11.04 -6.95
C ALA A 337 13.99 12.15 -7.10
N THR A 338 15.29 11.86 -6.90
CA THR A 338 16.35 12.60 -7.62
C THR A 338 16.73 11.82 -8.88
N GLN A 339 15.75 11.59 -9.76
CA GLN A 339 15.98 11.05 -11.09
C GLN A 339 15.16 11.72 -12.19
N THR A 340 14.80 12.99 -12.05
CA THR A 340 14.40 13.75 -13.25
C THR A 340 15.63 14.02 -14.13
N GLU A 341 16.82 14.13 -13.54
CA GLU A 341 18.10 14.15 -14.28
C GLU A 341 18.60 12.73 -14.63
N ASN A 342 18.30 11.73 -13.79
CA ASN A 342 18.76 10.34 -13.99
C ASN A 342 17.84 9.47 -14.87
N LYS A 343 16.59 9.87 -15.15
CA LYS A 343 15.72 9.14 -16.10
C LYS A 343 16.31 9.11 -17.52
N GLN A 344 17.02 10.16 -17.94
CA GLN A 344 17.75 10.15 -19.21
C GLN A 344 19.06 9.37 -19.11
N GLN A 345 19.74 9.39 -17.95
CA GLN A 345 21.04 8.74 -17.77
C GLN A 345 20.92 7.22 -17.54
N ILE A 346 19.89 6.73 -16.84
CA ILE A 346 19.58 5.30 -16.65
C ILE A 346 18.92 4.69 -17.89
N ALA A 347 18.09 5.45 -18.61
CA ALA A 347 17.59 5.00 -19.92
C ALA A 347 18.72 4.92 -20.96
N GLN A 348 19.72 5.80 -20.90
CA GLN A 348 20.94 5.71 -21.73
C GLN A 348 21.87 4.57 -21.27
N GLN A 349 22.00 4.31 -19.96
CA GLN A 349 22.84 3.23 -19.41
C GLN A 349 22.22 1.83 -19.50
N SER A 350 20.91 1.68 -19.65
CA SER A 350 20.21 0.37 -19.77
C SER A 350 20.09 -0.12 -21.21
N SER A 351 20.72 0.58 -22.16
CA SER A 351 20.70 0.23 -23.57
C SER A 351 22.04 -0.39 -24.00
N CYS A 352 22.01 -1.64 -24.44
CA CYS A 352 23.18 -2.35 -24.96
C CYS A 352 22.86 -2.84 -26.37
N VAL A 353 23.79 -2.64 -27.31
CA VAL A 353 23.66 -3.11 -28.69
C VAL A 353 24.70 -4.19 -28.90
N THR A 354 24.24 -5.40 -29.22
CA THR A 354 25.09 -6.48 -29.70
C THR A 354 24.85 -6.68 -31.20
N PRO A 355 25.70 -7.46 -31.90
CA PRO A 355 25.43 -7.82 -33.30
C PRO A 355 24.10 -8.59 -33.52
N ARG A 356 23.51 -9.17 -32.46
CA ARG A 356 22.33 -10.05 -32.55
C ARG A 356 21.04 -9.44 -32.01
N PHE A 357 21.14 -8.56 -31.03
CA PHE A 357 19.98 -7.95 -30.38
C PHE A 357 20.36 -6.61 -29.75
N ARG A 358 19.34 -5.78 -29.49
CA ARG A 358 19.45 -4.61 -28.64
C ARG A 358 18.66 -4.84 -27.36
N LEU A 359 19.32 -4.71 -26.21
CA LEU A 359 18.65 -4.63 -24.92
C LEU A 359 18.27 -3.17 -24.70
N ARG A 360 17.01 -2.88 -24.38
CA ARG A 360 16.53 -1.51 -24.17
C ARG A 360 15.25 -1.46 -23.30
N PRO A 361 14.84 -0.28 -22.81
CA PRO A 361 13.51 -0.09 -22.24
C PRO A 361 12.38 -0.41 -23.24
N TRP A 362 11.22 -0.76 -22.69
CA TRP A 362 9.97 -0.91 -23.44
C TRP A 362 9.48 0.44 -23.98
N LYS A 363 8.86 0.42 -25.17
CA LYS A 363 8.23 1.60 -25.79
C LYS A 363 6.80 1.27 -26.23
N ALA A 364 5.94 2.28 -26.28
CA ALA A 364 4.55 2.11 -26.71
C ALA A 364 4.40 1.47 -28.10
N SER A 365 5.38 1.62 -28.99
CA SER A 365 5.36 1.00 -30.32
C SER A 365 5.71 -0.49 -30.33
N ASP A 366 6.06 -1.10 -29.20
CA ASP A 366 6.37 -2.54 -29.11
C ASP A 366 5.14 -3.45 -29.08
N VAL A 367 3.95 -2.89 -28.83
CA VAL A 367 2.68 -3.61 -28.59
C VAL A 367 2.44 -4.72 -29.61
N SER A 368 2.53 -4.40 -30.90
CA SER A 368 2.19 -5.36 -31.96
C SER A 368 3.19 -6.52 -32.02
N SER A 369 4.50 -6.24 -31.95
CA SER A 369 5.53 -7.28 -31.92
C SER A 369 5.47 -8.14 -30.64
N LEU A 370 5.21 -7.52 -29.49
CA LEU A 370 5.04 -8.22 -28.22
C LEU A 370 3.86 -9.19 -28.29
N ALA A 371 2.68 -8.71 -28.71
CA ALA A 371 1.49 -9.55 -28.82
C ALA A 371 1.68 -10.69 -29.82
N LYS A 372 2.28 -10.40 -30.99
CA LYS A 372 2.62 -11.38 -32.02
C LYS A 372 3.48 -12.53 -31.47
N TYR A 373 4.57 -12.21 -30.77
CA TYR A 373 5.51 -13.22 -30.33
C TYR A 373 5.10 -13.94 -29.04
N LEU A 374 4.49 -13.23 -28.10
CA LEU A 374 4.14 -13.79 -26.79
C LEU A 374 2.86 -14.63 -26.83
N ASN A 375 2.02 -14.47 -27.86
CA ASN A 375 0.90 -15.37 -28.15
C ASN A 375 1.37 -16.72 -28.74
N ASN A 376 2.29 -17.38 -28.05
CA ASN A 376 2.89 -18.66 -28.45
C ASN A 376 2.80 -19.66 -27.29
N LYS A 377 2.10 -20.77 -27.51
CA LYS A 377 1.87 -21.79 -26.47
C LYS A 377 3.17 -22.37 -25.90
N LYS A 378 4.21 -22.55 -26.73
CA LYS A 378 5.49 -23.10 -26.29
C LYS A 378 6.23 -22.15 -25.35
N ILE A 379 6.04 -20.85 -25.49
CA ILE A 379 6.52 -19.85 -24.52
C ILE A 379 5.66 -19.93 -23.26
N TRP A 380 4.33 -19.86 -23.41
CA TRP A 380 3.41 -19.86 -22.28
C TRP A 380 3.51 -21.09 -21.38
N ASP A 381 3.77 -22.27 -21.96
CA ASP A 381 3.99 -23.53 -21.23
C ASP A 381 5.12 -23.46 -20.21
N ASN A 382 6.05 -22.53 -20.42
CA ASN A 382 7.24 -22.33 -19.62
C ASN A 382 7.22 -21.03 -18.80
N CYS A 383 6.10 -20.30 -18.83
CA CYS A 383 5.87 -19.08 -18.07
C CYS A 383 4.83 -19.31 -16.96
N ARG A 384 4.77 -18.40 -15.99
CA ARG A 384 3.76 -18.41 -14.92
C ARG A 384 2.34 -18.22 -15.49
N ASP A 385 1.33 -18.73 -14.80
CA ASP A 385 -0.09 -18.60 -15.22
C ASP A 385 -0.63 -17.16 -15.13
N SER A 386 0.09 -16.26 -14.46
CA SER A 386 -0.18 -14.82 -14.51
C SER A 386 0.02 -14.22 -15.91
N LEU A 387 0.72 -14.92 -16.82
CA LEU A 387 0.80 -14.54 -18.23
C LEU A 387 -0.49 -14.99 -18.94
N PRO A 388 -1.30 -14.08 -19.52
CA PRO A 388 -2.50 -14.43 -20.26
C PRO A 388 -2.21 -15.34 -21.46
N PHE A 389 -3.14 -16.25 -21.77
CA PHE A 389 -3.13 -17.01 -23.01
C PHE A 389 -4.55 -17.32 -23.51
N PRO A 390 -4.90 -17.01 -24.77
CA PRO A 390 -4.06 -16.33 -25.78
C PRO A 390 -3.67 -14.91 -25.36
N TYR A 391 -2.48 -14.47 -25.75
CA TYR A 391 -1.95 -13.15 -25.40
C TYR A 391 -2.35 -12.12 -26.45
N THR A 392 -2.92 -10.99 -26.04
CA THR A 392 -3.52 -9.98 -26.93
C THR A 392 -2.74 -8.66 -26.92
N GLU A 393 -3.07 -7.76 -27.86
CA GLU A 393 -2.51 -6.39 -27.84
C GLU A 393 -2.97 -5.59 -26.60
N ALA A 394 -4.14 -5.88 -26.04
CA ALA A 394 -4.59 -5.26 -24.79
C ALA A 394 -3.72 -5.70 -23.59
N ASP A 395 -3.32 -6.97 -23.56
CA ASP A 395 -2.36 -7.48 -22.57
C ASP A 395 -0.99 -6.84 -22.76
N ALA A 396 -0.55 -6.68 -24.02
CA ALA A 396 0.71 -6.02 -24.37
C ALA A 396 0.74 -4.54 -23.93
N HIS A 397 -0.35 -3.79 -24.15
CA HIS A 397 -0.51 -2.43 -23.64
C HIS A 397 -0.37 -2.38 -22.12
N SER A 398 -1.13 -3.24 -21.42
CA SER A 398 -1.12 -3.30 -19.95
C SER A 398 0.27 -3.61 -19.40
N PHE A 399 0.99 -4.53 -20.05
CA PHE A 399 2.36 -4.86 -19.68
C PHE A 399 3.35 -3.72 -19.95
N ILE A 400 3.25 -3.03 -21.09
CA ILE A 400 4.14 -1.89 -21.41
C ILE A 400 3.89 -0.73 -20.44
N ASP A 401 2.64 -0.44 -20.09
CA ASP A 401 2.30 0.58 -19.09
C ASP A 401 2.87 0.21 -17.71
N TYR A 402 2.76 -1.07 -17.33
CA TYR A 402 3.41 -1.58 -16.13
C TYR A 402 4.93 -1.41 -16.18
N ALA A 403 5.58 -1.90 -17.24
CA ALA A 403 7.04 -1.89 -17.37
C ALA A 403 7.62 -0.46 -17.41
N THR A 404 6.88 0.50 -17.96
CA THR A 404 7.32 1.91 -18.07
C THR A 404 6.99 2.76 -16.84
N SER A 405 6.06 2.32 -15.98
CA SER A 405 5.69 3.03 -14.75
C SER A 405 6.54 2.65 -13.52
N ARG A 406 7.40 1.62 -13.62
CA ARG A 406 8.26 1.17 -12.53
C ARG A 406 9.31 2.23 -12.15
N GLN A 407 9.53 2.40 -10.84
CA GLN A 407 10.58 3.28 -10.32
C GLN A 407 11.96 2.60 -10.27
N GLU A 408 11.99 1.29 -10.01
CA GLU A 408 13.22 0.49 -10.02
C GLU A 408 13.38 -0.20 -11.39
N PRO A 409 14.57 -0.17 -12.01
CA PRO A 409 14.83 -0.89 -13.25
C PRO A 409 14.61 -2.39 -13.02
N GLY A 410 14.00 -3.09 -13.97
CA GLY A 410 13.73 -4.52 -13.82
C GLY A 410 13.00 -5.14 -14.98
N GLU A 411 12.76 -4.40 -16.07
CA GLU A 411 12.08 -4.88 -17.26
C GLU A 411 12.87 -4.44 -18.49
N TYR A 412 13.50 -5.39 -19.17
CA TYR A 412 14.34 -5.14 -20.34
C TYR A 412 13.72 -5.80 -21.57
N CYS A 413 13.53 -5.01 -22.62
CA CYS A 413 13.09 -5.48 -23.93
C CYS A 413 14.28 -5.98 -24.74
N ILE A 414 14.16 -7.18 -25.31
CA ILE A 414 15.09 -7.72 -26.29
C ILE A 414 14.55 -7.38 -27.69
N GLU A 415 15.12 -6.37 -28.33
CA GLU A 415 14.79 -5.99 -29.71
C GLU A 415 15.66 -6.77 -30.70
N ILE A 416 15.02 -7.41 -31.68
CA ILE A 416 15.68 -8.11 -32.80
C ILE A 416 15.01 -7.67 -34.10
N ASN A 417 15.81 -7.22 -35.07
CA ASN A 417 15.32 -6.72 -36.36
C ASN A 417 14.24 -5.62 -36.24
N GLY A 418 14.33 -4.78 -35.21
CA GLY A 418 13.37 -3.69 -34.94
C GLY A 418 12.08 -4.12 -34.24
N GLU A 419 11.89 -5.41 -33.96
CA GLU A 419 10.72 -5.95 -33.26
C GLU A 419 11.06 -6.33 -31.81
N ALA A 420 10.14 -6.11 -30.87
CA ALA A 420 10.28 -6.59 -29.49
C ALA A 420 10.07 -8.10 -29.44
N ALA A 421 11.17 -8.85 -29.32
CA ALA A 421 11.22 -10.29 -29.50
C ALA A 421 11.49 -11.06 -28.21
N GLY A 422 11.59 -10.39 -27.06
CA GLY A 422 11.81 -11.05 -25.78
C GLY A 422 11.86 -10.07 -24.62
N ASN A 423 11.97 -10.62 -23.42
CA ASN A 423 12.04 -9.90 -22.17
C ASN A 423 13.05 -10.55 -21.23
N ILE A 424 13.81 -9.75 -20.50
CA ILE A 424 14.44 -10.14 -19.25
C ILE A 424 13.81 -9.29 -18.15
N SER A 425 13.39 -9.93 -17.05
CA SER A 425 12.80 -9.25 -15.91
C SER A 425 13.44 -9.67 -14.59
N PHE A 426 13.42 -8.76 -13.61
CA PHE A 426 13.83 -9.02 -12.23
C PHE A 426 12.72 -8.56 -11.27
N MET A 427 12.18 -9.52 -10.52
CA MET A 427 11.15 -9.26 -9.51
C MET A 427 11.79 -9.26 -8.12
N ARG A 428 11.93 -8.08 -7.53
CA ARG A 428 12.51 -7.91 -6.18
C ARG A 428 11.59 -8.52 -5.13
N GLY A 429 12.17 -9.26 -4.18
CA GLY A 429 11.49 -9.76 -3.00
C GLY A 429 11.09 -8.61 -2.06
N THR A 430 10.26 -8.90 -1.07
CA THR A 430 9.83 -7.95 -0.04
C THR A 430 10.24 -8.42 1.34
N ASP A 431 10.08 -7.55 2.35
CA ASP A 431 10.36 -7.87 3.75
C ASP A 431 11.74 -8.53 3.98
N VAL A 432 11.80 -9.76 4.50
CA VAL A 432 13.06 -10.48 4.77
C VAL A 432 13.81 -10.88 3.49
N GLU A 433 13.12 -10.90 2.34
CA GLU A 433 13.69 -11.24 1.03
C GLU A 433 14.05 -10.00 0.20
N ARG A 434 13.94 -8.79 0.76
CA ARG A 434 14.12 -7.50 0.04
C ARG A 434 15.47 -7.29 -0.66
N PHE A 435 16.48 -8.12 -0.43
CA PHE A 435 17.78 -8.07 -1.14
C PHE A 435 17.95 -9.20 -2.16
N ASN A 436 16.87 -9.95 -2.42
CA ASN A 436 16.80 -10.99 -3.43
C ASN A 436 15.93 -10.51 -4.60
N ALA A 437 16.20 -11.02 -5.81
CA ALA A 437 15.29 -10.85 -6.93
C ALA A 437 15.15 -12.15 -7.74
N GLU A 438 13.93 -12.45 -8.19
CA GLU A 438 13.68 -13.54 -9.13
C GLU A 438 13.92 -13.06 -10.56
N ALA A 439 14.72 -13.80 -11.33
CA ALA A 439 14.92 -13.59 -12.75
C ALA A 439 13.82 -14.31 -13.56
N GLY A 440 13.12 -13.55 -14.40
CA GLY A 440 12.23 -14.05 -15.43
C GLY A 440 12.78 -13.72 -16.82
N TYR A 441 12.49 -14.57 -17.81
CA TYR A 441 12.78 -14.23 -19.21
C TYR A 441 12.00 -15.08 -20.19
N TRP A 442 11.79 -14.52 -21.38
CA TRP A 442 11.33 -15.26 -22.54
C TRP A 442 11.96 -14.67 -23.81
N LEU A 443 12.04 -15.49 -24.85
CA LEU A 443 12.52 -15.10 -26.17
C LEU A 443 11.56 -15.69 -27.21
N ALA A 444 11.32 -14.99 -28.31
CA ALA A 444 10.46 -15.48 -29.36
C ALA A 444 11.05 -16.73 -30.01
N GLU A 445 10.19 -17.69 -30.33
CA GLU A 445 10.57 -19.01 -30.85
C GLU A 445 11.54 -18.99 -32.04
N PRO A 446 11.41 -18.09 -33.04
CA PRO A 446 12.36 -18.02 -34.16
C PRO A 446 13.82 -17.73 -33.76
N PHE A 447 14.05 -17.19 -32.56
CA PHE A 447 15.37 -16.79 -32.07
C PHE A 447 15.95 -17.75 -31.02
N TRP A 448 15.29 -18.88 -30.75
CA TRP A 448 15.79 -19.91 -29.85
C TRP A 448 17.05 -20.58 -30.36
N ASN A 449 17.83 -21.15 -29.44
CA ASN A 449 19.08 -21.89 -29.71
C ASN A 449 20.21 -21.06 -30.37
N GLN A 450 20.12 -19.72 -30.35
CA GLN A 450 21.12 -18.81 -30.91
C GLN A 450 22.00 -18.11 -29.85
N GLY A 451 21.90 -18.51 -28.58
CA GLY A 451 22.65 -17.91 -27.46
C GLY A 451 22.14 -16.55 -26.98
N ILE A 452 21.12 -15.99 -27.64
CA ILE A 452 20.58 -14.65 -27.38
C ILE A 452 20.07 -14.51 -25.94
N ALA A 453 19.27 -15.46 -25.44
CA ALA A 453 18.71 -15.38 -24.09
C ALA A 453 19.80 -15.32 -23.00
N SER A 454 20.86 -16.14 -23.11
CA SER A 454 21.98 -16.11 -22.16
C SER A 454 22.80 -14.83 -22.22
N GLU A 455 22.95 -14.23 -23.41
CA GLU A 455 23.65 -12.96 -23.54
C GLU A 455 22.81 -11.80 -23.02
N ALA A 456 21.53 -11.74 -23.39
CA ALA A 456 20.60 -10.75 -22.90
C ALA A 456 20.46 -10.78 -21.37
N LEU A 457 20.34 -11.97 -20.77
CA LEU A 457 20.30 -12.12 -19.32
C LEU A 457 21.59 -11.64 -18.65
N ARG A 458 22.77 -11.95 -19.22
CA ARG A 458 24.06 -11.47 -18.69
C ARG A 458 24.15 -9.94 -18.74
N GLU A 459 23.77 -9.31 -19.86
CA GLU A 459 23.79 -7.85 -19.95
C GLU A 459 22.79 -7.22 -18.97
N ALA A 460 21.56 -7.74 -18.90
CA ALA A 460 20.54 -7.27 -17.97
C ALA A 460 20.99 -7.37 -16.51
N LEU A 461 21.67 -8.46 -16.12
CA LEU A 461 22.25 -8.63 -14.78
C LEU A 461 23.29 -7.56 -14.46
N ARG A 462 24.19 -7.23 -15.40
CA ARG A 462 25.18 -6.15 -15.19
C ARG A 462 24.50 -4.83 -14.88
N HIS A 463 23.47 -4.48 -15.64
CA HIS A 463 22.72 -3.24 -15.41
C HIS A 463 21.96 -3.28 -14.08
N TYR A 464 21.24 -4.38 -13.82
CA TYR A 464 20.39 -4.51 -12.64
C TYR A 464 21.18 -4.54 -11.33
N LEU A 465 22.25 -5.35 -11.26
CA LEU A 465 23.10 -5.44 -10.07
C LEU A 465 23.93 -4.16 -9.83
N ALA A 466 24.27 -3.41 -10.88
CA ALA A 466 24.95 -2.12 -10.72
C ALA A 466 23.98 -1.02 -10.22
N ALA A 467 22.71 -1.09 -10.61
CA ALA A 467 21.70 -0.09 -10.27
C ALA A 467 20.96 -0.35 -8.95
N THR A 468 21.14 -1.52 -8.34
CA THR A 468 20.40 -1.95 -7.15
C THR A 468 21.32 -2.50 -6.04
N ASP A 469 20.77 -2.56 -4.84
CA ASP A 469 21.32 -3.19 -3.64
C ASP A 469 20.99 -4.69 -3.54
N VAL A 470 20.42 -5.30 -4.59
CA VAL A 470 20.18 -6.75 -4.65
C VAL A 470 21.50 -7.49 -4.59
N VAL A 471 21.57 -8.51 -3.72
CA VAL A 471 22.79 -9.31 -3.49
C VAL A 471 22.67 -10.74 -4.03
N ARG A 472 21.44 -11.20 -4.33
CA ARG A 472 21.17 -12.55 -4.84
C ARG A 472 20.07 -12.53 -5.89
N ILE A 473 20.35 -13.17 -7.02
CA ILE A 473 19.37 -13.44 -8.07
C ILE A 473 19.02 -14.92 -8.03
N PHE A 474 17.75 -15.27 -8.18
CA PHE A 474 17.33 -16.67 -8.28
C PHE A 474 16.33 -16.90 -9.40
N ALA A 475 16.14 -18.16 -9.78
CA ALA A 475 15.12 -18.54 -10.75
C ALA A 475 14.57 -19.94 -10.44
N ASN A 476 13.26 -20.10 -10.57
CA ASN A 476 12.57 -21.39 -10.51
C ASN A 476 12.28 -21.87 -11.93
N VAL A 477 12.78 -23.04 -12.29
CA VAL A 477 12.60 -23.61 -13.64
C VAL A 477 11.83 -24.92 -13.57
N TYR A 478 10.71 -25.02 -14.29
CA TYR A 478 9.95 -26.26 -14.39
C TYR A 478 10.83 -27.41 -14.90
N GLU A 479 10.65 -28.62 -14.36
CA GLU A 479 11.49 -29.78 -14.67
C GLU A 479 11.64 -30.09 -16.16
N SER A 480 10.61 -29.79 -16.97
CA SER A 480 10.61 -29.98 -18.42
C SER A 480 11.43 -28.94 -19.19
N ASN A 481 11.72 -27.78 -18.59
CA ASN A 481 12.33 -26.63 -19.26
C ASN A 481 13.86 -26.68 -19.24
N ILE A 482 14.43 -27.71 -19.85
CA ILE A 482 15.88 -27.93 -19.95
C ILE A 482 16.59 -26.77 -20.65
N ALA A 483 15.92 -26.11 -21.61
CA ALA A 483 16.49 -24.97 -22.32
C ALA A 483 16.77 -23.79 -21.38
N SER A 484 15.84 -23.47 -20.47
CA SER A 484 16.02 -22.43 -19.47
C SER A 484 17.12 -22.76 -18.47
N MET A 485 17.21 -24.02 -18.01
CA MET A 485 18.30 -24.45 -17.13
C MET A 485 19.67 -24.20 -17.78
N ARG A 486 19.83 -24.53 -19.07
CA ARG A 486 21.07 -24.27 -19.82
C ARG A 486 21.37 -22.79 -19.99
N VAL A 487 20.35 -21.93 -20.06
CA VAL A 487 20.55 -20.47 -20.09
C VAL A 487 21.14 -19.99 -18.78
N LEU A 488 20.58 -20.40 -17.64
CA LEU A 488 21.05 -20.05 -16.30
C LEU A 488 22.48 -20.55 -16.06
N GLU A 489 22.76 -21.82 -16.35
CA GLU A 489 24.10 -22.41 -16.22
C GLU A 489 25.14 -21.67 -17.05
N LYS A 490 24.81 -21.29 -18.29
CA LYS A 490 25.71 -20.52 -19.15
C LYS A 490 25.99 -19.12 -18.62
N VAL A 491 25.08 -18.53 -17.85
CA VAL A 491 25.25 -17.20 -17.26
C VAL A 491 26.05 -17.25 -15.96
N GLY A 492 26.12 -18.43 -15.31
CA GLY A 492 26.88 -18.65 -14.08
C GLY A 492 26.01 -19.00 -12.88
N PHE A 493 24.70 -19.17 -13.05
CA PHE A 493 23.83 -19.62 -11.96
C PHE A 493 24.16 -21.05 -11.55
N ARG A 494 24.09 -21.30 -10.25
CA ARG A 494 24.24 -22.64 -9.66
C ARG A 494 22.88 -23.24 -9.35
N LYS A 495 22.66 -24.50 -9.75
CA LYS A 495 21.51 -25.29 -9.29
C LYS A 495 21.71 -25.68 -7.83
N VAL A 496 20.80 -25.28 -6.95
CA VAL A 496 20.89 -25.54 -5.50
C VAL A 496 19.91 -26.58 -4.99
N GLY A 497 18.83 -26.84 -5.73
CA GLY A 497 17.83 -27.79 -5.28
C GLY A 497 16.75 -28.12 -6.30
N ILE A 498 15.93 -29.10 -5.93
CA ILE A 498 14.68 -29.45 -6.61
C ILE A 498 13.57 -29.39 -5.56
N LEU A 499 12.63 -28.49 -5.79
CA LEU A 499 11.42 -28.36 -4.99
C LEU A 499 10.36 -29.27 -5.61
N ARG A 500 10.01 -30.35 -4.91
CA ARG A 500 9.11 -31.39 -5.45
C ARG A 500 7.65 -30.92 -5.44
N ASN A 501 6.92 -31.16 -6.53
CA ASN A 501 5.52 -30.72 -6.70
C ASN A 501 5.31 -29.22 -6.40
N ALA A 502 6.32 -28.39 -6.63
CA ALA A 502 6.32 -27.00 -6.20
C ALA A 502 5.55 -26.07 -7.14
N CYS A 503 5.25 -26.51 -8.35
CA CYS A 503 4.55 -25.72 -9.36
C CYS A 503 3.35 -26.50 -9.90
N PHE A 504 2.22 -25.83 -10.08
CA PHE A 504 1.09 -26.35 -10.84
C PHE A 504 1.08 -25.67 -12.21
N LYS A 505 1.19 -26.44 -13.29
CA LYS A 505 1.18 -25.93 -14.66
C LYS A 505 0.57 -26.94 -15.60
N ASN A 506 -0.20 -26.51 -16.60
CA ASN A 506 -0.80 -27.41 -17.59
C ASN A 506 -1.64 -28.56 -16.97
N GLY A 507 -2.27 -28.32 -15.82
CA GLY A 507 -3.13 -29.30 -15.15
C GLY A 507 -2.38 -30.37 -14.34
N CYS A 508 -1.06 -30.26 -14.18
CA CYS A 508 -0.27 -31.16 -13.36
C CYS A 508 0.64 -30.42 -12.37
N PHE A 509 0.95 -31.08 -11.26
CA PHE A 509 2.05 -30.66 -10.39
C PHE A 509 3.38 -31.10 -11.03
N VAL A 510 4.35 -30.20 -11.06
CA VAL A 510 5.69 -30.40 -11.61
C VAL A 510 6.74 -29.95 -10.61
N ASP A 511 7.90 -30.58 -10.68
CA ASP A 511 9.05 -30.20 -9.88
C ASP A 511 9.64 -28.86 -10.38
N ALA A 512 10.15 -28.05 -9.45
CA ALA A 512 10.84 -26.79 -9.75
C ALA A 512 12.33 -26.90 -9.40
N HIS A 513 13.18 -26.66 -10.39
CA HIS A 513 14.63 -26.61 -10.21
C HIS A 513 15.02 -25.19 -9.81
N TYR A 514 15.60 -25.05 -8.62
CA TYR A 514 16.00 -23.77 -8.08
C TYR A 514 17.45 -23.46 -8.46
N PHE A 515 17.65 -22.29 -9.05
CA PHE A 515 18.95 -21.75 -9.42
C PHE A 515 19.20 -20.44 -8.68
N GLU A 516 20.45 -20.17 -8.31
CA GLU A 516 20.86 -18.90 -7.71
C GLU A 516 22.16 -18.36 -8.33
N LEU A 517 22.36 -17.06 -8.18
CA LEU A 517 23.58 -16.35 -8.51
C LEU A 517 23.78 -15.26 -7.43
N LEU A 518 24.92 -15.27 -6.75
CA LEU A 518 25.29 -14.21 -5.82
C LEU A 518 25.99 -13.08 -6.57
N LYS A 519 25.73 -11.83 -6.15
CA LYS A 519 26.33 -10.64 -6.78
C LYS A 519 27.85 -10.68 -6.81
N GLU A 520 28.47 -11.22 -5.75
CA GLU A 520 29.92 -11.37 -5.62
C GLU A 520 30.51 -12.46 -6.55
N GLU A 521 29.69 -13.41 -7.01
CA GLU A 521 30.09 -14.47 -7.94
C GLU A 521 29.90 -14.04 -9.41
N PHE A 522 29.23 -12.92 -9.65
CA PHE A 522 28.97 -12.39 -10.98
C PHE A 522 30.11 -11.46 -11.43
N VAL A 523 30.97 -11.95 -12.34
CA VAL A 523 32.14 -11.24 -12.88
C VAL A 523 31.87 -10.63 -14.26
#